data_AF-A0A3D6C626-F1
#
_entry.id   AF-A0A3D6C626-F1
#
_cell.length_a   1.000
_cell.length_b   1.000
_cell.length_c   1.000
_cell.angle_alpha   90.00
_cell.angle_beta   90.00
_cell.angle_gamma   90.00
#
_symmetry.space_group_name_H-M   'P 1'
#
loop_
_entity.id
_entity.type
_entity.pdbx_description
1 polymer ?
#
loop_
_entity_poly.entity_id
_entity_poly.type
_entity_poly.pdbx_seq_one_letter_code
_entity_poly.pdbx_strand_id
1 'polypeptide(L)'
;MAIQEFETEEEMNESFGEMMERMQDEAREREEEDRAAAVENVLQIEWHFHIDCPKCGEELDLAENGYDDDQVYSEPIFNNKWDDLKGDKVICDECEYEFEIHNIEPW
;
A
#
# COMPACT_ATOMS: atom_id res chain seq x y z
N MET A 1 -61.05 -36.85 4.03
CA MET A 1 -59.93 -36.85 3.07
C MET A 1 -59.53 -35.38 2.96
N ALA A 2 -58.50 -34.99 3.72
CA ALA A 2 -58.05 -33.59 3.79
C ALA A 2 -57.18 -33.32 2.56
N ILE A 3 -57.62 -32.41 1.70
CA ILE A 3 -56.85 -31.97 0.53
C ILE A 3 -56.08 -30.73 0.98
N GLN A 4 -54.77 -30.81 0.77
CA GLN A 4 -53.73 -29.89 1.21
C GLN A 4 -53.89 -28.48 0.66
N GLU A 5 -53.41 -27.53 1.45
CA GLU A 5 -53.37 -26.08 1.20
C GLU A 5 -52.72 -25.79 -0.16
N PHE A 6 -53.45 -25.11 -1.04
CA PHE A 6 -52.91 -24.49 -2.26
C PHE A 6 -52.57 -23.06 -1.88
N GLU A 7 -51.28 -22.77 -1.68
CA GLU A 7 -50.79 -21.40 -1.62
C GLU A 7 -51.08 -20.72 -2.96
N THR A 8 -51.62 -19.50 -2.92
CA THR A 8 -51.96 -18.76 -4.13
C THR A 8 -50.69 -18.37 -4.89
N GLU A 9 -50.77 -18.19 -6.23
CA GLU A 9 -49.60 -17.76 -7.03
C GLU A 9 -48.99 -16.44 -6.54
N GLU A 10 -49.80 -15.60 -5.89
CA GLU A 10 -49.38 -14.34 -5.28
C GLU A 10 -48.51 -14.60 -4.04
N GLU A 11 -48.96 -15.47 -3.13
CA GLU A 11 -48.20 -15.88 -1.93
C GLU A 11 -46.88 -16.58 -2.29
N MET A 12 -46.85 -17.38 -3.37
CA MET A 12 -45.63 -17.98 -3.88
C MET A 12 -44.63 -16.96 -4.43
N ASN A 13 -45.12 -15.94 -5.15
CA ASN A 13 -44.25 -14.90 -5.71
C ASN A 13 -43.69 -13.97 -4.64
N GLU A 14 -44.47 -13.64 -3.62
CA GLU A 14 -44.01 -12.87 -2.45
C GLU A 14 -42.96 -13.65 -1.66
N SER A 15 -43.23 -14.93 -1.37
CA SER A 15 -42.28 -15.81 -0.68
C SER A 15 -40.96 -15.98 -1.46
N PHE A 16 -41.03 -16.09 -2.78
CA PHE A 16 -39.83 -16.16 -3.62
C PHE A 16 -39.05 -14.84 -3.66
N GLY A 17 -39.75 -13.69 -3.63
CA GLY A 17 -39.13 -12.37 -3.54
C GLY A 17 -38.34 -12.19 -2.24
N GLU A 18 -38.95 -12.52 -1.11
CA GLU A 18 -38.29 -12.46 0.21
C GLU A 18 -37.09 -13.42 0.30
N MET A 19 -37.22 -14.61 -0.30
CA MET A 19 -36.12 -15.58 -0.35
C MET A 19 -34.92 -15.05 -1.17
N MET A 20 -35.18 -14.41 -2.31
CA MET A 20 -34.14 -13.83 -3.16
C MET A 20 -33.45 -12.64 -2.50
N GLU A 21 -34.20 -11.78 -1.79
CA GLU A 21 -33.65 -10.65 -1.04
C GLU A 21 -32.73 -11.12 0.09
N ARG A 22 -33.16 -12.13 0.87
CA ARG A 22 -32.32 -12.76 1.90
C ARG A 22 -31.05 -13.37 1.32
N MET A 23 -31.15 -14.03 0.16
CA MET A 23 -29.99 -14.61 -0.50
C MET A 23 -29.00 -13.54 -0.97
N GLN A 24 -29.50 -12.38 -1.42
CA GLN A 24 -28.66 -11.24 -1.80
C GLN A 24 -27.97 -10.61 -0.59
N ASP A 25 -28.67 -10.46 0.52
CA ASP A 25 -28.09 -9.96 1.77
C ASP A 25 -27.02 -10.89 2.33
N GLU A 26 -27.30 -12.19 2.39
CA GLU A 26 -26.32 -13.21 2.85
C GLU A 26 -25.08 -13.26 1.94
N ALA A 27 -25.25 -13.08 0.63
CA ALA A 27 -24.13 -13.01 -0.32
C ALA A 27 -23.26 -11.77 -0.09
N ARG A 28 -23.88 -10.61 0.14
CA ARG A 28 -23.18 -9.36 0.44
C ARG A 28 -22.43 -9.45 1.77
N GLU A 29 -23.04 -10.01 2.80
CA GLU A 29 -22.39 -10.21 4.10
C GLU A 29 -21.17 -11.14 3.99
N ARG A 30 -21.27 -12.23 3.22
CA ARG A 30 -20.13 -13.11 2.95
C ARG A 30 -19.01 -12.42 2.17
N GLU A 31 -19.32 -11.63 1.16
CA GLU A 31 -18.31 -10.86 0.41
C GLU A 31 -17.58 -9.85 1.31
N GLU A 32 -18.29 -9.22 2.26
CA GLU A 32 -17.67 -8.32 3.23
C GLU A 32 -16.80 -9.05 4.26
N GLU A 33 -17.25 -10.22 4.74
CA GLU A 33 -16.48 -11.08 5.64
C GLU A 33 -15.22 -11.61 4.97
N ASP A 34 -15.31 -12.10 3.73
CA ASP A 34 -14.18 -12.57 2.93
C ASP A 34 -13.20 -11.42 2.62
N ARG A 35 -13.69 -10.22 2.32
CA ARG A 35 -12.85 -9.03 2.11
C ARG A 35 -12.13 -8.61 3.39
N ALA A 36 -12.78 -8.73 4.55
CA ALA A 36 -12.16 -8.44 5.85
C ALA A 36 -11.12 -9.50 6.24
N ALA A 37 -11.38 -10.78 5.96
CA ALA A 37 -10.48 -11.89 6.22
C ALA A 37 -9.24 -11.91 5.31
N ALA A 38 -9.33 -11.31 4.11
CA ALA A 38 -8.20 -11.23 3.17
C ALA A 38 -7.05 -10.32 3.64
N VAL A 39 -7.18 -9.60 4.77
CA VAL A 39 -6.19 -8.61 5.26
C VAL A 39 -5.39 -9.11 6.47
N GLU A 40 -5.15 -10.41 6.63
CA GLU A 40 -4.39 -10.91 7.79
C GLU A 40 -2.87 -11.06 7.57
N ASN A 41 -2.35 -10.87 6.35
CA ASN A 41 -0.91 -11.05 6.08
C ASN A 41 -0.32 -9.91 5.23
N VAL A 42 -0.43 -8.66 5.72
CA VAL A 42 0.22 -7.51 5.08
C VAL A 42 1.61 -7.30 5.68
N LEU A 43 2.64 -7.43 4.86
CA LEU A 43 4.00 -7.00 5.19
C LEU A 43 4.17 -5.55 4.75
N GLN A 44 4.56 -4.67 5.68
CA GLN A 44 5.00 -3.32 5.38
C GLN A 44 6.52 -3.25 5.56
N ILE A 45 7.19 -2.61 4.61
CA ILE A 45 8.62 -2.33 4.66
C ILE A 45 8.79 -0.82 4.60
N GLU A 46 9.52 -0.28 5.56
CA GLU A 46 9.92 1.12 5.66
C GLU A 46 11.45 1.17 5.58
N TRP A 47 11.99 2.17 4.90
CA TRP A 47 13.43 2.36 4.73
C TRP A 47 13.75 3.85 4.71
N HIS A 48 14.95 4.19 5.16
CA HIS A 48 15.46 5.55 5.25
C HIS A 48 16.91 5.58 4.76
N PHE A 49 17.31 6.70 4.15
CA PHE A 49 18.69 6.93 3.73
C PHE A 49 19.16 8.31 4.20
N HIS A 50 19.65 8.34 5.44
CA HIS A 50 20.11 9.56 6.09
C HIS A 50 21.53 9.96 5.66
N ILE A 51 21.69 11.23 5.32
CA ILE A 51 22.97 11.87 5.04
C ILE A 51 23.06 13.24 5.74
N ASP A 52 24.26 13.68 6.09
CA ASP A 52 24.48 15.02 6.65
C ASP A 52 24.87 16.03 5.56
N CYS A 53 24.23 17.19 5.54
CA CYS A 53 24.66 18.30 4.68
C CYS A 53 26.04 18.80 5.12
N PRO A 54 27.06 18.81 4.23
CA PRO A 54 28.40 19.25 4.60
C PRO A 54 28.53 20.75 4.89
N LYS A 55 27.50 21.57 4.58
CA LYS A 55 27.52 23.02 4.79
C LYS A 55 26.80 23.46 6.05
N CYS A 56 25.55 23.03 6.26
CA CYS A 56 24.74 23.43 7.42
C CYS A 56 24.69 22.37 8.52
N GLY A 57 25.04 21.12 8.23
CA GLY A 57 24.95 20.00 9.17
C GLY A 57 23.52 19.47 9.36
N GLU A 58 22.57 19.89 8.53
CA GLU A 58 21.22 19.32 8.55
C GLU A 58 21.24 17.87 8.06
N GLU A 59 20.48 17.00 8.70
CA GLU A 59 20.26 15.63 8.26
C GLU A 59 19.18 15.60 7.17
N LEU A 60 19.46 14.92 6.06
CA LEU A 60 18.52 14.71 4.96
C LEU A 60 18.21 13.23 4.87
N ASP A 61 16.94 12.91 4.69
CA ASP A 61 16.52 11.57 4.29
C ASP A 61 16.25 11.55 2.78
N LEU A 62 17.15 10.90 2.04
CA LEU A 62 17.03 10.76 0.59
C LEU A 62 15.96 9.75 0.17
N ALA A 63 15.39 8.99 1.10
CA ALA A 63 14.25 8.13 0.81
C ALA A 63 12.92 8.91 0.70
N GLU A 64 12.90 10.16 1.15
CA GLU A 64 11.69 10.98 1.24
C GLU A 64 11.79 12.27 0.40
N ASN A 65 10.78 13.14 0.53
CA ASN A 65 10.78 14.53 0.04
C ASN A 65 11.07 14.71 -1.46
N GLY A 66 10.79 13.69 -2.28
CA GLY A 66 10.95 13.73 -3.73
C GLY A 66 12.38 13.49 -4.21
N TYR A 67 13.33 13.18 -3.32
CA TYR A 67 14.69 12.80 -3.69
C TYR A 67 14.72 11.48 -4.49
N ASP A 68 13.85 10.53 -4.14
CA ASP A 68 13.82 9.19 -4.73
C ASP A 68 12.58 8.88 -5.58
N ASP A 69 11.88 9.90 -6.08
CA ASP A 69 10.66 9.68 -6.89
C ASP A 69 10.94 8.83 -8.15
N ASP A 70 12.14 8.96 -8.71
CA ASP A 70 12.61 8.21 -9.89
C ASP A 70 13.41 6.94 -9.52
N GLN A 71 13.42 6.53 -8.23
CA GLN A 71 14.15 5.36 -7.72
C GLN A 71 15.68 5.45 -7.89
N VAL A 72 16.22 6.67 -8.00
CA VAL A 72 17.66 6.94 -8.15
C VAL A 72 18.47 6.35 -7.00
N TYR A 73 17.92 6.38 -5.78
CA TYR A 73 18.53 5.86 -4.56
C TYR A 73 18.03 4.45 -4.23
N SER A 74 16.72 4.20 -4.24
CA SER A 74 16.19 2.89 -3.83
C SER A 74 16.65 1.75 -4.74
N GLU A 75 16.63 1.92 -6.07
CA GLU A 75 17.00 0.85 -7.00
C GLU A 75 18.43 0.33 -6.75
N PRO A 76 19.49 1.17 -6.71
CA PRO A 76 20.83 0.68 -6.43
C PRO A 76 21.00 0.13 -5.01
N ILE A 77 20.37 0.73 -3.99
CA ILE A 77 20.47 0.28 -2.58
C ILE A 77 19.93 -1.15 -2.44
N PHE A 78 18.69 -1.40 -2.89
CA PHE A 78 18.05 -2.72 -2.75
C PHE A 78 18.65 -3.79 -3.68
N ASN A 79 19.46 -3.38 -4.66
CA ASN A 79 20.23 -4.30 -5.52
C ASN A 79 21.71 -4.39 -5.15
N ASN A 80 22.13 -3.84 -4.01
CA ASN A 80 23.52 -3.85 -3.52
C ASN A 80 24.53 -3.24 -4.51
N LYS A 81 24.11 -2.21 -5.25
CA LYS A 81 24.90 -1.45 -6.23
C LYS A 81 25.28 -0.07 -5.68
N TRP A 82 25.81 -0.02 -4.46
CA TRP A 82 26.16 1.21 -3.77
C TRP A 82 27.15 2.10 -4.54
N ASP A 83 27.99 1.51 -5.40
CA ASP A 83 28.91 2.26 -6.25
C ASP A 83 28.21 3.12 -7.31
N ASP A 84 26.98 2.77 -7.71
CA ASP A 84 26.21 3.52 -8.72
C ASP A 84 25.72 4.87 -8.17
N LEU A 85 25.70 5.03 -6.84
CA LEU A 85 25.36 6.26 -6.14
C LEU A 85 26.51 7.26 -6.11
N LYS A 86 27.74 6.83 -6.39
CA LYS A 86 28.90 7.70 -6.35
C LYS A 86 28.85 8.68 -7.50
N GLY A 87 29.05 9.95 -7.19
CA GLY A 87 28.99 11.02 -8.18
C GLY A 87 27.60 11.64 -8.35
N ASP A 88 26.59 11.10 -7.66
CA ASP A 88 25.27 11.69 -7.68
C ASP A 88 25.21 13.00 -6.89
N LYS A 89 24.37 13.92 -7.36
CA LYS A 89 24.30 15.30 -6.86
C LYS A 89 23.05 15.49 -6.03
N VAL A 90 23.25 15.86 -4.78
CA VAL A 90 22.19 16.19 -3.82
C VAL A 90 22.18 17.69 -3.59
N ILE A 91 20.99 18.28 -3.55
CA ILE A 91 20.79 19.68 -3.17
C ILE A 91 20.11 19.69 -1.80
N CYS A 92 20.69 20.37 -0.83
CA CYS A 92 20.08 20.49 0.50
C CYS A 92 18.90 21.47 0.49
N ASP A 93 17.71 21.03 0.92
CA ASP A 93 16.50 21.87 0.99
C ASP A 93 16.62 23.07 1.94
N GLU A 94 17.42 22.95 3.01
CA GLU A 94 17.55 24.02 4.01
C GLU A 94 18.50 25.15 3.58
N CYS A 95 19.59 24.81 2.90
CA CYS A 95 20.67 25.78 2.61
C CYS A 95 21.05 25.90 1.14
N GLU A 96 20.31 25.22 0.27
CA GLU A 96 20.42 25.17 -1.20
C GLU A 96 21.84 24.82 -1.68
N TYR A 97 22.62 24.13 -0.84
CA TYR A 97 23.96 23.71 -1.18
C TYR A 97 23.92 22.41 -1.96
N GLU A 98 24.53 22.43 -3.14
CA GLU A 98 24.74 21.24 -3.97
C GLU A 98 26.04 20.54 -3.55
N PHE A 99 25.97 19.23 -3.34
CA PHE A 99 27.11 18.39 -3.00
C PHE A 99 26.98 17.00 -3.63
N GLU A 100 28.12 16.30 -3.71
CA GLU A 100 28.26 15.03 -4.42
C GLU A 100 28.48 13.88 -3.44
N ILE A 101 27.80 12.75 -3.66
CA ILE A 101 28.01 11.53 -2.88
C ILE A 101 29.36 10.91 -3.27
N HIS A 102 30.34 11.02 -2.37
CA HIS A 102 31.70 10.58 -2.64
C HIS A 102 32.00 9.16 -2.18
N ASN A 103 31.50 8.78 -1.00
CA ASN A 103 31.73 7.47 -0.42
C ASN A 103 30.54 7.07 0.44
N ILE A 104 30.15 5.80 0.38
CA ILE A 104 29.09 5.22 1.22
C ILE A 104 29.71 4.08 1.99
N GLU A 105 29.65 4.16 3.32
CA GLU A 105 30.04 3.09 4.22
C GLU A 105 28.77 2.48 4.83
N PRO A 106 28.39 1.25 4.44
CA PRO A 106 27.32 0.54 5.13
C PRO A 106 27.78 0.18 6.55
N TRP A 107 26.93 0.44 7.53
CA TRP A 107 27.17 0.12 8.94
C TRP A 107 26.97 -1.37 9.26
#